data_AF-A0A0F9MFN9-F1
#
_entry.id   AF-A0A0F9MFN9-F1
#
_cell.length_a   1.000
_cell.length_b   1.000
_cell.length_c   1.000
_cell.angle_alpha   90.00
_cell.angle_beta   90.00
_cell.angle_gamma   90.00
#
_symmetry.space_group_name_H-M   'P 1'
#
loop_
_entity.id
_entity.type
_entity.pdbx_description
1 polymer ?
#
loop_
_entity_poly.entity_id
_entity_poly.type
_entity_poly.pdbx_seq_one_letter_code
_entity_poly.pdbx_strand_id
1 'polypeptide(L)'
;MNTLDILCSKREVFVLTEKPNVDQNSSDRFWSVSLGGLHQDHLRDSVASLRKKRLPRADSKAKKGALKSVPLLDSLARSLGARSYDHWLSVEQPKIIDLLSDHRLAHPANLISWSCTPGLSGALTAQQVADRLFNSDLPLPKRIFTGVGSPLFAASGYGRLDIGDLAGRILCTDEERYEFCVQRSDEVLLRAKHMKKDSGLASLDLTGRMLMLNATSEFVGCMYTMLGSNLMDPPIGEPVMRSYDMSEEQRLFEAKLFEMFRAEIEGSNDGWTDVIPVPGNDNLIFLRGANGAFDWVVRDQRDREFSSNPHYPFFTKSELPTAMDESSLQSHLYFSTGKWHERLEHDAEDRHYKAGGTIADWPGYAKLIQRELTASEGYCTPRSQSAPASDHFVAHRLDDCCLMVSDLITIEEFSAFEDSSDWSSIREARACKAGYVIDGLSGMNTDPDSLPVSVTWLDAVAYCKDYEKRTGLPVRLMTVEEWQQVAPPSPEDFSKVELTRSLRVKPGELPDDPIYAQMRWGIVGGDGRLGGNSTHCHHPDGILRYAPDLRWTVSKEGAKFLCASGVGEWLADFQNGFATFACAATHQSLVGGPIERNMHPVCSGLMNPDTP
;
A
#
# COMPACT_ATOMS: atom_id res chain seq x y z
N MET A 1 -35.73 20.47 5.45
CA MET A 1 -34.57 19.75 4.89
C MET A 1 -35.00 18.31 4.67
N ASN A 2 -34.70 17.69 3.53
CA ASN A 2 -35.14 16.34 3.22
C ASN A 2 -34.31 15.30 4.00
N THR A 3 -34.95 14.48 4.83
CA THR A 3 -34.27 13.47 5.67
C THR A 3 -33.56 12.40 4.84
N LEU A 4 -34.01 12.14 3.61
CA LEU A 4 -33.32 11.25 2.69
C LEU A 4 -31.93 11.80 2.35
N ASP A 5 -31.85 13.08 1.99
CA ASP A 5 -30.60 13.73 1.55
C ASP A 5 -29.62 13.93 2.70
N ILE A 6 -30.12 14.20 3.91
CA ILE A 6 -29.24 14.43 5.07
C ILE A 6 -28.57 13.12 5.53
N LEU A 7 -29.27 11.99 5.47
CA LEU A 7 -28.76 10.68 5.90
C LEU A 7 -27.98 9.94 4.80
N CYS A 8 -27.62 10.60 3.71
CA CYS A 8 -26.77 10.01 2.68
C CYS A 8 -25.31 9.90 3.15
N SER A 9 -24.59 8.92 2.61
CA SER A 9 -23.13 8.87 2.71
C SER A 9 -22.48 9.78 1.67
N LYS A 10 -21.35 10.39 2.01
CA LYS A 10 -20.48 11.10 1.04
C LYS A 10 -19.26 10.28 0.61
N ARG A 11 -19.15 9.07 1.12
CA ARG A 11 -18.07 8.12 0.85
C ARG A 11 -18.65 6.75 0.53
N GLU A 12 -17.86 5.90 -0.10
CA GLU A 12 -18.23 4.49 -0.21
C GLU A 12 -18.21 3.85 1.19
N VAL A 13 -19.28 3.12 1.49
CA VAL A 13 -19.41 2.38 2.75
C VAL A 13 -19.85 0.97 2.41
N PHE A 14 -19.10 0.00 2.87
CA PHE A 14 -19.48 -1.41 2.77
C PHE A 14 -19.63 -1.97 4.17
N VAL A 15 -20.79 -2.56 4.45
CA VAL A 15 -21.11 -3.17 5.74
C VAL A 15 -21.14 -4.68 5.59
N LEU A 16 -20.48 -5.38 6.51
CA LEU A 16 -20.58 -6.84 6.59
C LEU A 16 -21.94 -7.21 7.19
N THR A 17 -22.77 -7.86 6.39
CA THR A 17 -24.12 -8.30 6.76
C THR A 17 -24.20 -9.82 6.81
N GLU A 18 -24.69 -10.38 7.90
CA GLU A 18 -24.88 -11.83 8.03
C GLU A 18 -25.77 -12.38 6.91
N LYS A 19 -25.39 -13.53 6.37
CA LYS A 19 -26.22 -14.27 5.42
C LYS A 19 -27.38 -14.92 6.16
N PRO A 20 -28.64 -14.62 5.81
CA PRO A 20 -29.77 -15.25 6.45
C PRO A 20 -29.75 -16.77 6.27
N ASN A 21 -30.00 -17.51 7.35
CA ASN A 21 -30.06 -18.99 7.36
C ASN A 21 -28.73 -19.70 7.01
N VAL A 22 -27.60 -19.04 7.24
CA VAL A 22 -26.27 -19.68 7.19
C VAL A 22 -25.80 -19.94 8.63
N ASP A 23 -25.09 -21.04 8.85
CA ASP A 23 -24.49 -21.37 10.14
C ASP A 23 -23.54 -20.24 10.60
N GLN A 24 -23.65 -19.85 11.87
CA GLN A 24 -22.82 -18.81 12.48
C GLN A 24 -21.32 -19.18 12.47
N ASN A 25 -21.01 -20.47 12.44
CA ASN A 25 -19.63 -20.99 12.38
C ASN A 25 -19.09 -21.14 10.94
N SER A 26 -19.87 -20.76 9.92
CA SER A 26 -19.42 -20.84 8.53
C SER A 26 -18.35 -19.79 8.23
N SER A 27 -17.30 -20.19 7.51
CA SER A 27 -16.29 -19.27 6.96
C SER A 27 -16.88 -18.32 5.90
N ASP A 28 -18.07 -18.62 5.37
CA ASP A 28 -18.78 -17.84 4.35
C ASP A 28 -20.06 -17.20 4.93
N ARG A 29 -19.97 -16.66 6.16
CA ARG A 29 -21.14 -16.16 6.93
C ARG A 29 -21.62 -14.75 6.55
N PHE A 30 -20.84 -13.96 5.81
CA PHE A 30 -21.17 -12.55 5.53
C PHE A 30 -21.32 -12.24 4.04
N TRP A 31 -22.17 -11.25 3.75
CA TRP A 31 -22.14 -10.48 2.53
C TRP A 31 -21.51 -9.11 2.79
N SER A 32 -20.75 -8.61 1.82
CA SER A 32 -20.40 -7.18 1.76
C SER A 32 -21.53 -6.44 1.06
N VAL A 33 -22.11 -5.45 1.73
CA VAL A 33 -23.26 -4.68 1.23
C VAL A 33 -22.85 -3.21 1.13
N SER A 34 -22.90 -2.66 -0.07
CA SER A 34 -22.73 -1.22 -0.30
C SER A 34 -23.91 -0.46 0.30
N LEU A 35 -23.62 0.50 1.17
CA LEU A 35 -24.59 1.28 1.92
C LEU A 35 -24.54 2.76 1.50
N GLY A 36 -25.60 3.23 0.86
CA GLY A 36 -25.71 4.62 0.40
C GLY A 36 -26.05 5.64 1.50
N GLY A 37 -26.44 5.18 2.69
CA GLY A 37 -26.84 6.04 3.80
C GLY A 37 -27.70 5.32 4.84
N LEU A 38 -28.18 6.06 5.84
CA LEU A 38 -28.89 5.54 7.01
C LEU A 38 -30.43 5.69 6.92
N HIS A 39 -30.95 6.30 5.85
CA HIS A 39 -32.39 6.37 5.60
C HIS A 39 -32.96 5.00 5.20
N GLN A 40 -34.22 4.72 5.56
CA GLN A 40 -34.92 3.48 5.18
C GLN A 40 -34.80 3.12 3.69
N ASP A 41 -34.84 4.11 2.80
CA ASP A 41 -34.76 3.88 1.36
C ASP A 41 -33.34 3.48 0.93
N HIS A 42 -32.31 4.05 1.56
CA HIS A 42 -30.93 3.62 1.32
C HIS A 42 -30.70 2.16 1.73
N LEU A 43 -31.28 1.70 2.85
CA LEU A 43 -31.22 0.29 3.26
C LEU A 43 -31.93 -0.62 2.25
N ARG A 44 -33.11 -0.21 1.76
CA ARG A 44 -33.86 -0.94 0.72
C ARG A 44 -33.08 -1.03 -0.60
N ASP A 45 -32.50 0.08 -1.04
CA ASP A 45 -31.71 0.14 -2.26
C ASP A 45 -30.44 -0.71 -2.16
N SER A 46 -29.79 -0.71 -1.00
CA SER A 46 -28.61 -1.55 -0.71
C SER A 46 -28.95 -3.03 -0.82
N VAL A 47 -30.05 -3.47 -0.21
CA VAL A 47 -30.55 -4.86 -0.30
C VAL A 47 -30.98 -5.20 -1.73
N ALA A 48 -31.68 -4.29 -2.42
CA ALA A 48 -32.11 -4.51 -3.81
C ALA A 48 -30.91 -4.66 -4.75
N SER A 49 -29.87 -3.83 -4.58
CA SER A 49 -28.61 -3.90 -5.33
C SER A 49 -27.89 -5.23 -5.11
N LEU A 50 -27.73 -5.66 -3.86
CA LEU A 50 -27.13 -6.96 -3.52
C LEU A 50 -27.90 -8.11 -4.19
N ARG A 51 -29.24 -8.10 -4.09
CA ARG A 51 -30.10 -9.13 -4.69
C ARG A 51 -29.96 -9.15 -6.21
N LYS A 52 -29.96 -7.98 -6.87
CA LYS A 52 -29.76 -7.86 -8.32
C LYS A 52 -28.42 -8.45 -8.76
N LYS A 53 -27.35 -8.19 -8.01
CA LYS A 53 -26.00 -8.74 -8.29
C LYS A 53 -25.91 -10.26 -8.06
N ARG A 54 -26.52 -10.79 -7.00
CA ARG A 54 -26.28 -12.17 -6.51
C ARG A 54 -27.34 -13.19 -6.91
N LEU A 55 -28.60 -12.80 -7.05
CA LEU A 55 -29.70 -13.72 -7.35
C LEU A 55 -29.53 -14.49 -8.67
N PRO A 56 -29.04 -13.89 -9.77
CA PRO A 56 -28.78 -14.63 -11.01
C PRO A 56 -27.71 -15.70 -10.87
N ARG A 57 -26.80 -15.56 -9.90
CA ARG A 57 -25.67 -16.48 -9.64
C ARG A 57 -26.00 -17.53 -8.56
N ALA A 58 -27.20 -17.50 -7.99
CA ALA A 58 -27.61 -18.43 -6.93
C ALA A 58 -28.07 -19.78 -7.53
N ASP A 59 -27.22 -20.78 -7.41
CA ASP A 59 -27.42 -22.15 -7.92
C ASP A 59 -28.34 -23.02 -7.04
N SER A 60 -28.43 -22.74 -5.74
CA SER A 60 -29.16 -23.58 -4.77
C SER A 60 -30.34 -22.87 -4.11
N LYS A 61 -31.32 -23.67 -3.65
CA LYS A 61 -32.49 -23.16 -2.90
C LYS A 61 -32.09 -22.43 -1.62
N ALA A 62 -31.03 -22.89 -0.95
CA ALA A 62 -30.47 -22.24 0.24
C ALA A 62 -29.89 -20.86 -0.09
N LYS A 63 -29.04 -20.73 -1.13
CA LYS A 63 -28.51 -19.43 -1.57
C LYS A 63 -29.61 -18.46 -2.02
N LYS A 64 -30.65 -18.96 -2.70
CA LYS A 64 -31.84 -18.15 -3.06
C LYS A 64 -32.63 -17.71 -1.81
N GLY A 65 -32.73 -18.58 -0.80
CA GLY A 65 -33.36 -18.27 0.48
C GLY A 65 -32.64 -17.16 1.27
N ALA A 66 -31.31 -17.17 1.27
CA ALA A 66 -30.47 -16.12 1.86
C ALA A 66 -30.57 -14.76 1.14
N LEU A 67 -31.22 -14.70 -0.03
CA LEU A 67 -31.42 -13.47 -0.82
C LEU A 67 -32.86 -12.94 -0.75
N LYS A 68 -33.65 -13.39 0.23
CA LYS A 68 -34.98 -12.83 0.51
C LYS A 68 -34.84 -11.42 1.10
N SER A 69 -35.70 -10.51 0.64
CA SER A 69 -35.58 -9.08 0.96
C SER A 69 -35.71 -8.78 2.45
N VAL A 70 -36.73 -9.33 3.13
CA VAL A 70 -37.00 -9.03 4.55
C VAL A 70 -35.87 -9.54 5.47
N PRO A 71 -35.44 -10.82 5.40
CA PRO A 71 -34.32 -11.29 6.22
C PRO A 71 -33.00 -10.56 5.97
N LEU A 72 -32.76 -10.10 4.73
CA LEU A 72 -31.58 -9.28 4.41
C LEU A 72 -31.68 -7.88 5.02
N LEU A 73 -32.85 -7.25 4.97
CA LEU A 73 -33.09 -5.96 5.63
C LEU A 73 -32.90 -6.08 7.14
N ASP A 74 -33.41 -7.15 7.76
CA ASP A 74 -33.21 -7.41 9.18
C ASP A 74 -31.74 -7.62 9.52
N SER A 75 -31.00 -8.34 8.67
CA SER A 75 -29.56 -8.59 8.89
C SER A 75 -28.74 -7.32 8.71
N LEU A 76 -29.04 -6.49 7.71
CA LEU A 76 -28.40 -5.20 7.51
C LEU A 76 -28.69 -4.26 8.70
N ALA A 77 -29.96 -4.17 9.13
CA ALA A 77 -30.36 -3.39 10.29
C ALA A 77 -29.63 -3.85 11.58
N ARG A 78 -29.46 -5.16 11.77
CA ARG A 78 -28.65 -5.72 12.89
C ARG A 78 -27.19 -5.31 12.82
N SER A 79 -26.60 -5.29 11.63
CA SER A 79 -25.23 -4.84 11.42
C SER A 79 -25.07 -3.36 11.79
N LEU A 80 -26.13 -2.56 11.64
CA LEU A 80 -26.18 -1.14 12.05
C LEU A 80 -26.63 -0.93 13.51
N GLY A 81 -26.77 -1.99 14.30
CA GLY A 81 -27.09 -1.92 15.74
C GLY A 81 -28.58 -1.99 16.10
N ALA A 82 -29.49 -2.19 15.13
CA ALA A 82 -30.90 -2.45 15.41
C ALA A 82 -31.20 -3.92 15.72
N ARG A 83 -32.39 -4.23 16.25
CA ARG A 83 -32.84 -5.63 16.44
C ARG A 83 -33.40 -6.26 15.16
N SER A 84 -34.02 -5.44 14.32
CA SER A 84 -34.67 -5.81 13.06
C SER A 84 -34.84 -4.55 12.20
N TYR A 85 -35.30 -4.71 10.97
CA TYR A 85 -35.62 -3.57 10.11
C TYR A 85 -36.79 -2.74 10.66
N ASP A 86 -37.81 -3.37 11.24
CA ASP A 86 -38.91 -2.63 11.88
C ASP A 86 -38.43 -1.82 13.10
N HIS A 87 -37.47 -2.36 13.86
CA HIS A 87 -36.80 -1.63 14.95
C HIS A 87 -35.97 -0.44 14.41
N TRP A 88 -35.31 -0.62 13.26
CA TRP A 88 -34.61 0.49 12.60
C TRP A 88 -35.55 1.66 12.30
N LEU A 89 -36.72 1.37 11.72
CA LEU A 89 -37.70 2.40 11.36
C LEU A 89 -38.35 3.08 12.56
N SER A 90 -38.70 2.31 13.58
CA SER A 90 -39.48 2.79 14.72
C SER A 90 -38.64 3.37 15.86
N VAL A 91 -37.35 3.01 15.95
CA VAL A 91 -36.47 3.37 17.09
C VAL A 91 -35.18 4.03 16.62
N GLU A 92 -34.35 3.34 15.81
CA GLU A 92 -33.00 3.85 15.51
C GLU A 92 -33.02 5.06 14.57
N GLN A 93 -33.81 5.06 13.51
CA GLN A 93 -33.86 6.18 12.57
C GLN A 93 -34.42 7.47 13.21
N PRO A 94 -35.52 7.45 13.97
CA PRO A 94 -35.95 8.62 14.76
C PRO A 94 -34.88 9.11 15.73
N LYS A 95 -34.23 8.19 16.46
CA LYS A 95 -33.14 8.52 17.39
C LYS A 95 -31.96 9.21 16.69
N ILE A 96 -31.58 8.74 15.50
CA ILE A 96 -30.53 9.37 14.70
C ILE A 96 -30.95 10.78 14.28
N ILE A 97 -32.21 10.97 13.84
CA ILE A 97 -32.72 12.29 13.45
C ILE A 97 -32.69 13.26 14.64
N ASP A 98 -33.10 12.82 15.83
CA ASP A 98 -33.04 13.61 17.06
C ASP A 98 -31.58 13.99 17.38
N LEU A 99 -30.64 13.03 17.29
CA LEU A 99 -29.21 13.27 17.47
C LEU A 99 -28.66 14.31 16.49
N LEU A 100 -29.02 14.23 15.19
CA LEU A 100 -28.61 15.22 14.21
C LEU A 100 -29.08 16.62 14.59
N SER A 101 -30.33 16.74 15.07
CA SER A 101 -30.90 18.02 15.53
C SER A 101 -30.18 18.54 16.78
N ASP A 102 -30.01 17.69 17.79
CA ASP A 102 -29.39 18.05 19.08
C ASP A 102 -27.95 18.53 18.92
N HIS A 103 -27.22 17.92 17.99
CA HIS A 103 -25.81 18.26 17.71
C HIS A 103 -25.63 19.25 16.54
N ARG A 104 -26.72 19.74 15.94
CA ARG A 104 -26.74 20.68 14.80
C ARG A 104 -25.98 20.15 13.56
N LEU A 105 -26.13 18.87 13.29
CA LEU A 105 -25.52 18.17 12.16
C LEU A 105 -26.43 18.33 10.93
N ALA A 106 -26.02 19.16 9.99
CA ALA A 106 -26.86 19.63 8.88
C ALA A 106 -26.34 19.22 7.50
N HIS A 107 -25.04 18.99 7.36
CA HIS A 107 -24.38 18.84 6.06
C HIS A 107 -23.53 17.56 6.03
N PRO A 108 -24.02 16.47 5.41
CA PRO A 108 -23.19 15.29 5.25
C PRO A 108 -21.95 15.62 4.40
N ALA A 109 -20.77 15.26 4.89
CA ALA A 109 -19.44 15.53 4.32
C ALA A 109 -18.51 14.34 4.57
N ASN A 110 -17.44 14.19 3.80
CA ASN A 110 -16.35 13.27 4.15
C ASN A 110 -15.43 14.00 5.14
N LEU A 111 -15.43 13.55 6.39
CA LEU A 111 -14.64 14.16 7.47
C LEU A 111 -13.38 13.36 7.81
N ILE A 112 -13.04 12.34 7.01
CA ILE A 112 -11.95 11.41 7.30
C ILE A 112 -10.83 11.53 6.26
N SER A 113 -11.16 11.50 4.97
CA SER A 113 -10.16 11.48 3.91
C SER A 113 -9.65 12.90 3.60
N TRP A 114 -8.48 13.23 4.15
CA TRP A 114 -7.79 14.48 3.87
C TRP A 114 -6.93 14.36 2.59
N SER A 115 -7.03 15.34 1.69
CA SER A 115 -6.27 15.37 0.43
C SER A 115 -4.85 15.91 0.58
N CYS A 116 -4.60 16.72 1.61
CA CYS A 116 -3.29 17.32 1.87
C CYS A 116 -2.58 16.54 2.97
N THR A 117 -2.35 15.24 2.77
CA THR A 117 -1.74 14.39 3.81
C THR A 117 -0.23 14.64 3.95
N PRO A 118 0.36 14.27 5.10
CA PRO A 118 1.80 14.16 5.22
C PRO A 118 2.36 13.13 4.22
N GLY A 119 3.68 13.19 3.99
CA GLY A 119 4.38 12.27 3.12
C GLY A 119 4.26 10.82 3.58
N LEU A 120 4.24 9.87 2.65
CA LEU A 120 4.23 8.42 2.88
C LEU A 120 3.04 7.80 3.65
N SER A 121 2.15 8.56 4.30
CA SER A 121 0.99 7.99 5.02
C SER A 121 -0.22 7.69 4.14
N GLY A 122 -0.44 8.52 3.11
CA GLY A 122 -1.74 8.63 2.45
C GLY A 122 -2.82 9.20 3.39
N ALA A 123 -4.08 9.19 2.92
CA ALA A 123 -5.22 9.64 3.70
C ALA A 123 -5.70 8.57 4.69
N LEU A 124 -6.16 8.99 5.88
CA LEU A 124 -6.86 8.08 6.77
C LEU A 124 -8.06 7.46 6.06
N THR A 125 -8.25 6.17 6.29
CA THR A 125 -9.43 5.47 5.82
C THR A 125 -10.50 5.42 6.90
N ALA A 126 -11.74 5.29 6.46
CA ALA A 126 -12.84 5.23 7.40
C ALA A 126 -12.90 3.89 8.12
N GLN A 127 -12.34 2.82 7.54
CA GLN A 127 -12.07 1.57 8.25
C GLN A 127 -11.07 1.77 9.41
N GLN A 128 -9.95 2.48 9.22
CA GLN A 128 -9.01 2.76 10.32
C GLN A 128 -9.70 3.50 11.48
N VAL A 129 -10.51 4.51 11.16
CA VAL A 129 -11.29 5.25 12.17
C VAL A 129 -12.30 4.35 12.87
N ALA A 130 -13.06 3.55 12.12
CA ALA A 130 -14.04 2.63 12.68
C ALA A 130 -13.37 1.58 13.60
N ASP A 131 -12.29 0.95 13.15
CA ASP A 131 -11.55 -0.04 13.92
C ASP A 131 -11.04 0.57 15.24
N ARG A 132 -10.49 1.79 15.21
CA ARG A 132 -10.04 2.47 16.42
C ARG A 132 -11.19 2.80 17.38
N LEU A 133 -12.34 3.23 16.87
CA LEU A 133 -13.46 3.63 17.71
C LEU A 133 -14.25 2.43 18.27
N PHE A 134 -14.27 1.30 17.56
CA PHE A 134 -15.12 0.16 17.92
C PHE A 134 -14.35 -1.08 18.38
N ASN A 135 -13.15 -1.32 17.87
CA ASN A 135 -12.43 -2.60 17.96
C ASN A 135 -11.06 -2.48 18.67
N SER A 136 -10.73 -1.33 19.26
CA SER A 136 -9.43 -1.09 19.90
C SER A 136 -9.34 -1.46 21.37
N ASP A 137 -10.48 -1.73 22.02
CA ASP A 137 -10.63 -1.81 23.48
C ASP A 137 -10.15 -0.57 24.26
N LEU A 138 -9.73 0.50 23.56
CA LEU A 138 -9.36 1.77 24.15
C LEU A 138 -10.61 2.63 24.36
N PRO A 139 -10.61 3.53 25.36
CA PRO A 139 -11.70 4.48 25.54
C PRO A 139 -11.96 5.32 24.28
N LEU A 140 -13.23 5.66 24.06
CA LEU A 140 -13.63 6.57 23.00
C LEU A 140 -13.01 7.96 23.26
N PRO A 141 -12.28 8.53 22.28
CA PRO A 141 -11.80 9.89 22.37
C PRO A 141 -12.97 10.88 22.27
N LYS A 142 -12.76 12.12 22.72
CA LYS A 142 -13.73 13.21 22.48
C LYS A 142 -13.65 13.70 21.05
N ARG A 143 -12.43 13.78 20.51
CA ARG A 143 -12.16 14.23 19.15
C ARG A 143 -11.02 13.42 18.54
N ILE A 144 -11.02 13.32 17.22
CA ILE A 144 -9.95 12.73 16.44
C ILE A 144 -9.45 13.74 15.41
N PHE A 145 -8.13 13.81 15.22
CA PHE A 145 -7.53 14.62 14.18
C PHE A 145 -7.51 13.83 12.88
N THR A 146 -8.32 14.24 11.91
CA THR A 146 -8.37 13.64 10.57
C THR A 146 -7.68 14.50 9.52
N GLY A 147 -7.24 15.70 9.90
CA GLY A 147 -6.61 16.68 9.03
C GLY A 147 -7.57 17.38 8.07
N VAL A 148 -8.82 16.90 7.91
CA VAL A 148 -9.79 17.52 7.02
C VAL A 148 -10.07 18.97 7.43
N GLY A 149 -9.78 19.91 6.52
CA GLY A 149 -9.87 21.35 6.76
C GLY A 149 -8.63 21.99 7.37
N SER A 150 -7.61 21.21 7.75
CA SER A 150 -6.32 21.73 8.22
C SER A 150 -5.46 22.24 7.06
N PRO A 151 -4.75 23.37 7.22
CA PRO A 151 -3.79 23.86 6.23
C PRO A 151 -2.39 23.24 6.36
N LEU A 152 -2.12 22.40 7.37
CA LEU A 152 -0.77 22.02 7.82
C LEU A 152 0.16 21.46 6.71
N PHE A 153 -0.37 20.75 5.72
CA PHE A 153 0.41 20.26 4.56
C PHE A 153 -0.18 20.70 3.21
N ALA A 154 -0.88 21.84 3.20
CA ALA A 154 -1.43 22.41 1.98
C ALA A 154 -0.36 23.01 1.07
N ALA A 155 0.78 23.46 1.63
CA ALA A 155 1.89 24.00 0.86
C ALA A 155 2.62 22.90 0.08
N SER A 156 3.01 23.17 -1.16
CA SER A 156 3.74 22.25 -2.04
C SER A 156 5.04 22.89 -2.52
N GLY A 157 6.13 22.11 -2.50
CA GLY A 157 7.45 22.57 -2.92
C GLY A 157 8.16 23.46 -1.91
N TYR A 158 7.80 23.37 -0.62
CA TYR A 158 8.44 24.11 0.47
C TYR A 158 8.99 23.13 1.52
N GLY A 159 10.25 23.31 1.94
CA GLY A 159 10.83 22.43 2.95
C GLY A 159 12.31 22.68 3.22
N ARG A 160 13.12 21.61 3.14
CA ARG A 160 14.51 21.59 3.61
C ARG A 160 15.41 22.67 2.97
N LEU A 161 15.23 22.95 1.69
CA LEU A 161 16.01 23.97 0.97
C LEU A 161 15.65 25.38 1.43
N ASP A 162 14.35 25.68 1.58
CA ASP A 162 13.89 26.99 2.07
C ASP A 162 14.43 27.30 3.47
N ILE A 163 14.49 26.29 4.35
CA ILE A 163 15.07 26.45 5.70
C ILE A 163 16.55 26.85 5.60
N GLY A 164 17.32 26.24 4.70
CA GLY A 164 18.72 26.58 4.47
C GLY A 164 18.90 28.02 3.96
N ASP A 165 18.06 28.43 3.01
CA ASP A 165 18.08 29.80 2.47
C ASP A 165 17.73 30.84 3.54
N LEU A 166 16.69 30.56 4.36
CA LEU A 166 16.28 31.42 5.48
C LEU A 166 17.36 31.50 6.58
N ALA A 167 18.10 30.41 6.81
CA ALA A 167 19.21 30.38 7.74
C ALA A 167 20.46 31.10 7.21
N GLY A 168 20.51 31.42 5.91
CA GLY A 168 21.67 32.04 5.25
C GLY A 168 22.91 31.15 5.22
N ARG A 169 22.75 29.84 5.44
CA ARG A 169 23.83 28.85 5.45
C ARG A 169 23.28 27.46 5.11
N ILE A 170 24.15 26.60 4.59
CA ILE A 170 23.80 25.19 4.37
C ILE A 170 23.59 24.52 5.73
N LEU A 171 22.41 23.92 5.90
CA LEU A 171 22.09 23.00 6.99
C LEU A 171 22.08 21.60 6.38
N CYS A 172 22.92 20.71 6.88
CA CYS A 172 23.15 19.39 6.28
C CYS A 172 22.20 18.34 6.87
N THR A 173 21.76 18.51 8.11
CA THR A 173 20.96 17.53 8.87
C THR A 173 19.57 18.06 9.19
N ASP A 174 18.62 17.16 9.45
CA ASP A 174 17.28 17.55 9.88
C ASP A 174 17.26 18.05 11.33
N GLU A 175 18.22 17.63 12.16
CA GLU A 175 18.46 18.17 13.48
C GLU A 175 18.85 19.65 13.43
N GLU A 176 19.76 20.04 12.55
CA GLU A 176 20.12 21.45 12.37
C GLU A 176 18.94 22.31 11.89
N ARG A 177 18.10 21.76 11.02
CA ARG A 177 16.87 22.42 10.54
C ARG A 177 15.84 22.56 11.65
N TYR A 178 15.66 21.49 12.44
CA TYR A 178 14.80 21.48 13.62
C TYR A 178 15.22 22.57 14.62
N GLU A 179 16.50 22.64 14.98
CA GLU A 179 17.01 23.63 15.93
C GLU A 179 16.83 25.07 15.42
N PHE A 180 16.94 25.30 14.11
CA PHE A 180 16.65 26.60 13.51
C PHE A 180 15.16 26.97 13.63
N CYS A 181 14.27 26.02 13.30
CA CYS A 181 12.83 26.23 13.27
C CYS A 181 12.19 26.29 14.65
N VAL A 182 12.66 25.50 15.63
CA VAL A 182 12.09 25.47 16.99
C VAL A 182 12.31 26.79 17.72
N GLN A 183 13.44 27.47 17.48
CA GLN A 183 13.71 28.81 18.01
C GLN A 183 12.76 29.88 17.47
N ARG A 184 12.03 29.57 16.39
CA ARG A 184 11.14 30.45 15.64
C ARG A 184 9.77 29.79 15.43
N SER A 185 9.37 28.97 16.39
CA SER A 185 8.21 28.06 16.29
C SER A 185 6.96 28.75 15.79
N ASP A 186 6.69 29.95 16.29
CA ASP A 186 5.49 30.74 16.03
C ASP A 186 5.75 31.95 15.11
N GLU A 187 7.00 32.16 14.69
CA GLU A 187 7.36 33.23 13.75
C GLU A 187 7.01 32.80 12.33
N VAL A 188 6.31 33.65 11.58
CA VAL A 188 6.10 33.46 10.15
C VAL A 188 7.41 33.67 9.42
N LEU A 189 7.97 32.60 8.87
CA LEU A 189 9.26 32.63 8.16
C LEU A 189 9.10 32.82 6.66
N LEU A 190 8.01 32.28 6.09
CA LEU A 190 7.77 32.28 4.66
C LEU A 190 6.27 32.36 4.37
N ARG A 191 5.91 33.04 3.28
CA ARG A 191 4.56 32.95 2.70
C ARG A 191 4.59 32.03 1.49
N ALA A 192 4.03 30.85 1.66
CA ALA A 192 3.85 29.89 0.58
C ALA A 192 2.75 30.36 -0.39
N LYS A 193 3.03 30.24 -1.69
CA LYS A 193 2.15 30.60 -2.81
C LYS A 193 1.81 29.40 -3.68
N HIS A 194 2.63 28.35 -3.65
CA HIS A 194 2.37 27.09 -4.34
C HIS A 194 1.65 26.13 -3.40
N MET A 195 0.38 25.89 -3.67
CA MET A 195 -0.47 25.02 -2.86
C MET A 195 -0.79 23.74 -3.61
N LYS A 196 -0.99 22.64 -2.86
CA LYS A 196 -1.59 21.41 -3.38
C LYS A 196 -2.96 21.76 -3.95
N LYS A 197 -3.29 21.17 -5.10
CA LYS A 197 -4.48 21.49 -5.92
C LYS A 197 -5.78 21.46 -5.12
N ASP A 198 -5.90 20.52 -4.19
CA ASP A 198 -7.14 20.25 -3.44
C ASP A 198 -7.23 21.02 -2.11
N SER A 199 -6.26 21.89 -1.80
CA SER A 199 -6.27 22.68 -0.55
C SER A 199 -7.31 23.81 -0.54
N GLY A 200 -7.66 24.35 -1.71
CA GLY A 200 -8.52 25.52 -1.83
C GLY A 200 -7.91 26.84 -1.33
N LEU A 201 -6.63 26.86 -0.96
CA LEU A 201 -5.91 28.04 -0.47
C LEU A 201 -5.14 28.74 -1.60
N ALA A 202 -5.09 30.07 -1.56
CA ALA A 202 -4.27 30.88 -2.48
C ALA A 202 -2.85 31.09 -1.96
N SER A 203 -2.68 31.13 -0.64
CA SER A 203 -1.40 31.28 0.04
C SER A 203 -1.53 30.81 1.49
N LEU A 204 -0.39 30.49 2.10
CA LEU A 204 -0.31 30.09 3.49
C LEU A 204 0.94 30.71 4.13
N ASP A 205 0.78 31.31 5.31
CA ASP A 205 1.92 31.74 6.12
C ASP A 205 2.48 30.53 6.86
N LEU A 206 3.74 30.20 6.60
CA LEU A 206 4.44 29.08 7.21
C LEU A 206 5.23 29.61 8.41
N THR A 207 4.81 29.17 9.60
CA THR A 207 5.60 29.36 10.82
C THR A 207 6.83 28.45 10.83
N GLY A 208 7.77 28.67 11.76
CA GLY A 208 8.89 27.75 11.95
C GLY A 208 8.45 26.30 12.17
N ARG A 209 7.39 26.07 12.97
CA ARG A 209 6.82 24.72 13.15
C ARG A 209 6.25 24.15 11.85
N MET A 210 5.36 24.88 11.18
CA MET A 210 4.72 24.38 9.95
C MET A 210 5.75 24.09 8.87
N LEU A 211 6.76 24.95 8.71
CA LEU A 211 7.82 24.76 7.72
C LEU A 211 8.66 23.52 8.04
N MET A 212 8.99 23.29 9.32
CA MET A 212 9.72 22.09 9.74
C MET A 212 8.91 20.82 9.50
N LEU A 213 7.65 20.80 9.93
CA LEU A 213 6.75 19.67 9.73
C LEU A 213 6.54 19.36 8.24
N ASN A 214 6.44 20.38 7.39
CA ASN A 214 6.35 20.19 5.94
C ASN A 214 7.67 19.65 5.35
N ALA A 215 8.82 20.12 5.85
CA ALA A 215 10.14 19.67 5.42
C ALA A 215 10.44 18.20 5.75
N THR A 216 9.87 17.69 6.85
CA THR A 216 10.00 16.31 7.34
C THR A 216 8.66 15.57 7.34
N SER A 217 7.81 15.85 6.35
CA SER A 217 6.44 15.33 6.30
C SER A 217 6.37 13.80 6.28
N GLU A 218 7.40 13.11 5.79
CA GLU A 218 7.54 11.65 5.81
C GLU A 218 7.61 11.07 7.22
N PHE A 219 8.28 11.75 8.15
CA PHE A 219 8.30 11.35 9.56
C PHE A 219 6.92 11.57 10.18
N VAL A 220 6.25 12.67 9.83
CA VAL A 220 4.87 12.91 10.27
C VAL A 220 3.95 11.81 9.74
N GLY A 221 4.21 11.29 8.53
CA GLY A 221 3.46 10.18 7.97
C GLY A 221 3.50 8.91 8.84
N CYS A 222 4.66 8.59 9.42
CA CYS A 222 4.83 7.44 10.30
C CYS A 222 4.11 7.58 11.65
N MET A 223 3.80 8.80 12.09
CA MET A 223 3.03 9.09 13.31
C MET A 223 1.57 9.45 13.02
N TYR A 224 1.16 9.56 11.76
CA TYR A 224 -0.20 9.87 11.33
C TYR A 224 -1.07 8.60 11.29
N THR A 225 -1.35 8.06 12.46
CA THR A 225 -2.00 6.75 12.64
C THR A 225 -3.13 6.81 13.66
N MET A 226 -4.12 5.92 13.52
CA MET A 226 -5.16 5.76 14.54
C MET A 226 -4.68 4.91 15.74
N LEU A 227 -3.44 4.42 15.71
CA LEU A 227 -2.77 3.73 16.82
C LEU A 227 -2.46 4.70 17.96
N GLY A 228 -2.57 4.20 19.20
CA GLY A 228 -2.19 4.95 20.39
C GLY A 228 -2.95 6.27 20.58
N SER A 229 -2.23 7.29 21.05
CA SER A 229 -2.75 8.63 21.33
C SER A 229 -2.49 9.67 20.23
N ASN A 230 -1.78 9.30 19.15
CA ASN A 230 -1.19 10.21 18.17
C ASN A 230 -2.17 11.25 17.61
N LEU A 231 -3.39 10.82 17.30
CA LEU A 231 -4.43 11.65 16.67
C LEU A 231 -5.67 11.83 17.57
N MET A 232 -5.53 11.61 18.88
CA MET A 232 -6.65 11.60 19.82
C MET A 232 -6.66 12.85 20.72
N ASP A 233 -7.86 13.28 21.11
CA ASP A 233 -8.10 14.24 22.19
C ASP A 233 -9.19 13.71 23.15
N PRO A 234 -8.89 13.51 24.45
CA PRO A 234 -7.56 13.61 25.05
C PRO A 234 -6.59 12.55 24.45
N PRO A 235 -5.27 12.74 24.58
CA PRO A 235 -4.30 11.72 24.19
C PRO A 235 -4.43 10.52 25.15
N ILE A 236 -5.04 9.43 24.69
CA ILE A 236 -5.27 8.22 25.48
C ILE A 236 -4.29 7.12 25.04
N GLY A 237 -3.45 6.68 25.97
CA GLY A 237 -2.40 5.68 25.72
C GLY A 237 -1.09 6.31 25.26
N GLU A 238 -0.06 5.48 25.10
CA GLU A 238 1.23 5.90 24.56
C GLU A 238 1.11 6.21 23.06
N PRO A 239 1.87 7.20 22.54
CA PRO A 239 1.97 7.40 21.12
C PRO A 239 2.67 6.20 20.46
N VAL A 240 2.26 5.88 19.24
CA VAL A 240 2.77 4.76 18.46
C VAL A 240 3.29 5.29 17.13
N MET A 241 4.56 5.03 16.83
CA MET A 241 5.17 5.37 15.55
C MET A 241 5.26 4.11 14.69
N ARG A 242 5.00 4.24 13.38
CA ARG A 242 5.19 3.17 12.39
C ARG A 242 6.59 3.23 11.75
N SER A 243 7.59 3.52 12.58
CA SER A 243 9.01 3.55 12.23
C SER A 243 9.72 2.45 13.03
N TYR A 244 10.12 1.37 12.37
CA TYR A 244 10.56 0.16 13.07
C TYR A 244 12.09 0.00 13.12
N ASP A 245 12.76 0.08 11.96
CA ASP A 245 14.21 -0.09 11.83
C ASP A 245 14.95 1.25 12.00
N MET A 246 14.95 1.75 13.24
CA MET A 246 15.50 3.07 13.61
C MET A 246 16.56 2.95 14.69
N SER A 247 17.64 3.74 14.55
CA SER A 247 18.63 3.95 15.59
C SER A 247 18.02 4.69 16.79
N GLU A 248 18.67 4.62 17.95
CA GLU A 248 18.22 5.35 19.14
C GLU A 248 18.21 6.87 18.92
N GLU A 249 19.20 7.41 18.21
CA GLU A 249 19.27 8.83 17.83
C GLU A 249 18.08 9.23 16.94
N GLN A 250 17.76 8.42 15.94
CA GLN A 250 16.62 8.67 15.06
C GLN A 250 15.28 8.62 15.81
N ARG A 251 15.12 7.70 16.77
CA ARG A 251 13.92 7.65 17.63
C ARG A 251 13.78 8.88 18.52
N LEU A 252 14.89 9.38 19.07
CA LEU A 252 14.90 10.61 19.86
C LEU A 252 14.52 11.83 19.00
N PHE A 253 14.99 11.88 17.76
CA PHE A 253 14.61 12.92 16.82
C PHE A 253 13.14 12.84 16.41
N GLU A 254 12.64 11.64 16.11
CA GLU A 254 11.23 11.39 15.81
C GLU A 254 10.30 11.82 16.96
N ALA A 255 10.71 11.57 18.22
CA ALA A 255 9.96 12.04 19.38
C ALA A 255 9.86 13.57 19.44
N LYS A 256 10.95 14.31 19.14
CA LYS A 256 10.93 15.78 19.06
C LYS A 256 10.01 16.29 17.96
N LEU A 257 10.00 15.62 16.80
CA LEU A 257 9.08 15.94 15.71
C LEU A 257 7.62 15.66 16.09
N PHE A 258 7.36 14.57 16.80
CA PHE A 258 6.03 14.24 17.29
C PHE A 258 5.50 15.29 18.27
N GLU A 259 6.32 15.75 19.22
CA GLU A 259 5.94 16.83 20.12
C GLU A 259 5.60 18.12 19.36
N MET A 260 6.41 18.48 18.35
CA MET A 260 6.14 19.63 17.48
C MET A 260 4.84 19.46 16.69
N PHE A 261 4.60 18.27 16.14
CA PHE A 261 3.38 17.94 15.41
C PHE A 261 2.15 18.03 16.32
N ARG A 262 2.21 17.46 17.53
CA ARG A 262 1.14 17.56 18.54
C ARG A 262 0.86 19.01 18.91
N ALA A 263 1.88 19.79 19.21
CA ALA A 263 1.72 21.20 19.54
C ALA A 263 1.05 21.98 18.39
N GLU A 264 1.38 21.66 17.14
CA GLU A 264 0.79 22.31 15.97
C GLU A 264 -0.69 21.95 15.79
N ILE A 265 -1.05 20.66 15.84
CA ILE A 265 -2.45 20.25 15.67
C ILE A 265 -3.33 20.66 16.86
N GLU A 266 -2.79 20.70 18.08
CA GLU A 266 -3.52 21.13 19.28
C GLU A 266 -3.70 22.66 19.33
N GLY A 267 -2.87 23.42 18.60
CA GLY A 267 -2.94 24.88 18.53
C GLY A 267 -4.14 25.41 17.74
N SER A 268 -4.85 24.57 16.99
CA SER A 268 -6.05 24.92 16.21
C SER A 268 -7.16 23.89 16.39
N ASN A 269 -8.40 24.29 16.08
CA ASN A 269 -9.52 23.36 15.92
C ASN A 269 -9.59 22.77 14.50
N ASP A 270 -8.83 23.31 13.54
CA ASP A 270 -8.82 22.82 12.17
C ASP A 270 -8.26 21.39 12.11
N GLY A 271 -8.88 20.54 11.30
CA GLY A 271 -8.52 19.12 11.21
C GLY A 271 -9.04 18.22 12.33
N TRP A 272 -9.59 18.78 13.42
CA TRP A 272 -10.25 18.01 14.48
C TRP A 272 -11.72 17.75 14.18
N THR A 273 -12.18 16.55 14.51
CA THR A 273 -13.58 16.13 14.39
C THR A 273 -14.07 15.56 15.71
N ASP A 274 -15.25 15.98 16.17
CA ASP A 274 -15.82 15.47 17.42
C ASP A 274 -16.44 14.09 17.21
N VAL A 275 -16.28 13.22 18.21
CA VAL A 275 -16.80 11.86 18.23
C VAL A 275 -18.10 11.83 19.04
N ILE A 276 -19.20 11.46 18.39
CA ILE A 276 -20.55 11.46 18.96
C ILE A 276 -21.14 10.05 18.87
N PRO A 277 -21.08 9.24 19.95
CA PRO A 277 -21.70 7.92 19.95
C PRO A 277 -23.23 8.02 19.90
N VAL A 278 -23.87 7.09 19.19
CA VAL A 278 -25.33 7.01 19.16
C VAL A 278 -25.83 6.32 20.45
N PRO A 279 -26.70 6.95 21.25
CA PRO A 279 -27.13 6.38 22.53
C PRO A 279 -27.76 4.98 22.39
N GLY A 280 -27.16 4.00 23.08
CA GLY A 280 -27.62 2.61 23.09
C GLY A 280 -27.45 1.87 21.76
N ASN A 281 -26.59 2.37 20.86
CA ASN A 281 -26.22 1.71 19.62
C ASN A 281 -24.69 1.58 19.54
N ASP A 282 -24.20 0.35 19.66
CA ASP A 282 -22.76 0.06 19.72
C ASP A 282 -22.10 -0.04 18.34
N ASN A 283 -22.85 0.20 17.26
CA ASN A 283 -22.38 -0.01 15.89
C ASN A 283 -22.33 1.29 15.06
N LEU A 284 -22.77 2.42 15.61
CA LEU A 284 -22.81 3.71 14.92
C LEU A 284 -22.22 4.82 15.76
N ILE A 285 -21.31 5.58 15.15
CA ILE A 285 -20.73 6.80 15.71
C ILE A 285 -20.77 7.88 14.65
N PHE A 286 -21.20 9.08 15.04
CA PHE A 286 -21.16 10.27 14.20
C PHE A 286 -19.87 11.04 14.45
N LEU A 287 -19.34 11.63 13.39
CA LEU A 287 -18.23 12.57 13.42
C LEU A 287 -18.78 13.96 13.12
N ARG A 288 -18.46 14.95 13.94
CA ARG A 288 -18.87 16.34 13.71
C ARG A 288 -17.66 17.19 13.33
N GLY A 289 -17.79 17.89 12.22
CA GLY A 289 -16.85 18.92 11.76
C GLY A 289 -17.41 20.33 11.96
N ALA A 290 -16.73 21.31 11.38
CA ALA A 290 -17.15 22.70 11.43
C ALA A 290 -18.48 22.96 10.69
N ASN A 291 -19.20 24.01 11.10
CA ASN A 291 -20.38 24.53 10.40
C ASN A 291 -21.51 23.51 10.16
N GLY A 292 -21.67 22.54 11.07
CA GLY A 292 -22.70 21.50 10.95
C GLY A 292 -22.36 20.41 9.93
N ALA A 293 -21.13 20.37 9.42
CA ALA A 293 -20.63 19.25 8.64
C ALA A 293 -20.57 17.98 9.51
N PHE A 294 -20.94 16.84 8.96
CA PHE A 294 -20.87 15.57 9.67
C PHE A 294 -20.60 14.39 8.75
N ASP A 295 -20.04 13.33 9.32
CA ASP A 295 -19.87 12.01 8.74
C ASP A 295 -20.31 10.98 9.79
N TRP A 296 -20.34 9.70 9.44
CA TRP A 296 -20.63 8.61 10.37
C TRP A 296 -19.82 7.39 10.00
N VAL A 297 -19.48 6.58 10.99
CA VAL A 297 -18.78 5.30 10.81
C VAL A 297 -19.60 4.16 11.40
N VAL A 298 -19.47 2.99 10.78
CA VAL A 298 -20.13 1.75 11.21
C VAL A 298 -19.06 0.78 11.70
N ARG A 299 -19.34 0.07 12.79
CA ARG A 299 -18.50 -1.06 13.24
C ARG A 299 -18.26 -2.05 12.10
N ASP A 300 -17.02 -2.51 11.96
CA ASP A 300 -16.58 -3.47 10.94
C ASP A 300 -16.92 -3.06 9.48
N GLN A 301 -17.00 -1.76 9.20
CA GLN A 301 -17.14 -1.29 7.82
C GLN A 301 -15.88 -1.59 6.99
N ARG A 302 -16.03 -1.51 5.66
CA ARG A 302 -14.94 -1.58 4.68
C ARG A 302 -15.01 -0.36 3.79
N ASP A 303 -13.84 0.10 3.36
CA ASP A 303 -13.72 1.25 2.47
C ASP A 303 -14.01 0.90 0.99
N ARG A 304 -13.96 -0.40 0.65
CA ARG A 304 -14.16 -0.89 -0.72
C ARG A 304 -14.90 -2.22 -0.78
N GLU A 305 -15.52 -2.52 -1.93
CA GLU A 305 -16.13 -3.83 -2.19
C GLU A 305 -15.02 -4.91 -2.16
N PHE A 306 -15.33 -6.08 -1.61
CA PHE A 306 -14.38 -7.20 -1.65
C PHE A 306 -14.08 -7.59 -3.10
N SER A 307 -12.81 -7.52 -3.47
CA SER A 307 -12.30 -8.14 -4.68
C SER A 307 -11.50 -9.37 -4.29
N SER A 308 -11.88 -10.53 -4.82
CA SER A 308 -11.05 -11.74 -4.76
C SER A 308 -9.85 -11.70 -5.71
N ASN A 309 -9.60 -10.55 -6.34
CA ASN A 309 -8.58 -10.36 -7.36
C ASN A 309 -7.98 -8.95 -7.23
N PRO A 310 -6.92 -8.79 -6.42
CA PRO A 310 -6.27 -7.49 -6.22
C PRO A 310 -5.55 -6.99 -7.49
N HIS A 311 -5.32 -7.86 -8.48
CA HIS A 311 -4.59 -7.53 -9.70
C HIS A 311 -5.48 -7.03 -10.86
N TYR A 312 -6.77 -6.78 -10.62
CA TYR A 312 -7.65 -6.13 -11.60
C TYR A 312 -7.25 -4.64 -11.78
N PRO A 313 -7.27 -4.07 -13.00
CA PRO A 313 -7.77 -4.61 -14.26
C PRO A 313 -6.75 -5.41 -15.08
N PHE A 314 -5.50 -5.55 -14.61
CA PHE A 314 -4.44 -6.20 -15.37
C PHE A 314 -4.62 -7.71 -15.51
N PHE A 315 -5.14 -8.38 -14.48
CA PHE A 315 -5.50 -9.79 -14.55
C PHE A 315 -6.93 -9.99 -14.08
N THR A 316 -7.62 -10.96 -14.65
CA THR A 316 -8.78 -11.61 -14.03
C THR A 316 -8.29 -12.76 -13.13
N LYS A 317 -9.13 -13.21 -12.18
CA LYS A 317 -8.72 -14.29 -11.26
C LYS A 317 -8.26 -15.57 -11.99
N SER A 318 -8.89 -15.90 -13.12
CA SER A 318 -8.52 -17.07 -13.94
C SER A 318 -7.21 -16.91 -14.71
N GLU A 319 -6.67 -15.70 -14.78
CA GLU A 319 -5.42 -15.38 -15.49
C GLU A 319 -4.21 -15.30 -14.57
N LEU A 320 -4.39 -15.41 -13.26
CA LEU A 320 -3.28 -15.54 -12.32
C LEU A 320 -2.80 -17.00 -12.28
N PRO A 321 -1.49 -17.24 -12.13
CA PRO A 321 -0.98 -18.57 -11.78
C PRO A 321 -1.65 -19.05 -10.50
N THR A 322 -2.06 -20.32 -10.44
CA THR A 322 -2.82 -20.82 -9.29
C THR A 322 -2.01 -20.77 -7.99
N ALA A 323 -0.69 -20.92 -8.08
CA ALA A 323 0.24 -20.79 -6.96
C ALA A 323 0.38 -19.36 -6.41
N MET A 324 -0.15 -18.33 -7.11
CA MET A 324 -0.19 -16.94 -6.65
C MET A 324 -1.57 -16.53 -6.12
N ASP A 325 -2.53 -17.46 -5.96
CA ASP A 325 -3.87 -17.11 -5.46
C ASP A 325 -3.87 -16.81 -3.94
N GLU A 326 -3.72 -15.53 -3.60
CA GLU A 326 -3.80 -15.03 -2.21
C GLU A 326 -5.23 -14.80 -1.70
N SER A 327 -6.25 -15.13 -2.50
CA SER A 327 -7.64 -14.77 -2.17
C SER A 327 -8.14 -15.35 -0.85
N SER A 328 -7.52 -16.43 -0.33
CA SER A 328 -7.88 -17.00 0.97
C SER A 328 -7.56 -16.06 2.13
N LEU A 329 -6.33 -15.52 2.20
CA LEU A 329 -5.92 -14.59 3.25
C LEU A 329 -6.70 -13.28 3.13
N GLN A 330 -6.79 -12.74 1.91
CA GLN A 330 -7.54 -11.50 1.65
C GLN A 330 -9.01 -11.63 2.01
N SER A 331 -9.65 -12.77 1.68
CA SER A 331 -11.02 -13.05 2.11
C SER A 331 -11.13 -13.18 3.62
N HIS A 332 -10.18 -13.85 4.28
CA HIS A 332 -10.19 -13.99 5.73
C HIS A 332 -10.12 -12.62 6.42
N LEU A 333 -9.16 -11.78 6.03
CA LEU A 333 -9.00 -10.42 6.57
C LEU A 333 -10.25 -9.57 6.28
N TYR A 334 -10.74 -9.59 5.04
CA TYR A 334 -11.90 -8.79 4.65
C TYR A 334 -13.17 -9.16 5.43
N PHE A 335 -13.43 -10.44 5.70
CA PHE A 335 -14.66 -10.88 6.36
C PHE A 335 -14.52 -11.07 7.89
N SER A 336 -13.35 -10.76 8.46
CA SER A 336 -13.13 -10.79 9.91
C SER A 336 -13.79 -9.59 10.60
N THR A 337 -14.46 -9.83 11.72
CA THR A 337 -15.16 -8.79 12.51
C THR A 337 -14.48 -8.61 13.85
N GLY A 338 -14.60 -7.43 14.45
CA GLY A 338 -13.98 -7.13 15.75
C GLY A 338 -12.46 -7.10 15.68
N LYS A 339 -11.89 -6.83 14.49
CA LYS A 339 -10.44 -6.72 14.29
C LYS A 339 -10.06 -5.26 14.12
N TRP A 340 -8.87 -4.92 14.60
CA TRP A 340 -8.22 -3.66 14.31
C TRP A 340 -7.09 -3.91 13.31
N HIS A 341 -7.36 -3.67 12.04
CA HIS A 341 -6.45 -4.10 10.97
C HIS A 341 -5.09 -3.39 11.02
N GLU A 342 -5.11 -2.07 11.25
CA GLU A 342 -3.88 -1.28 11.39
C GLU A 342 -3.01 -1.75 12.57
N ARG A 343 -3.62 -2.21 13.67
CA ARG A 343 -2.89 -2.78 14.81
C ARG A 343 -2.26 -4.12 14.46
N LEU A 344 -2.96 -4.95 13.70
CA LEU A 344 -2.44 -6.24 13.23
C LEU A 344 -1.23 -6.04 12.30
N GLU A 345 -1.28 -5.07 11.37
CA GLU A 345 -0.12 -4.68 10.55
C GLU A 345 1.06 -4.24 11.42
N HIS A 346 0.80 -3.33 12.37
CA HIS A 346 1.83 -2.79 13.25
C HIS A 346 2.50 -3.87 14.12
N ASP A 347 1.70 -4.69 14.79
CA ASP A 347 2.21 -5.72 15.71
C ASP A 347 2.93 -6.84 14.94
N ALA A 348 2.57 -7.09 13.67
CA ALA A 348 3.25 -8.07 12.82
C ALA A 348 4.61 -7.55 12.32
N GLU A 349 4.69 -6.28 11.93
CA GLU A 349 5.92 -5.65 11.49
C GLU A 349 6.90 -5.34 12.63
N ASP A 350 6.41 -4.80 13.74
CA ASP A 350 7.24 -4.58 14.94
C ASP A 350 7.91 -5.88 15.42
N ARG A 351 7.19 -7.01 15.34
CA ARG A 351 7.75 -8.32 15.68
C ARG A 351 8.83 -8.79 14.71
N HIS A 352 8.70 -8.50 13.41
CA HIS A 352 9.71 -8.82 12.40
C HIS A 352 11.07 -8.23 12.79
N TYR A 353 11.10 -6.93 13.07
CA TYR A 353 12.34 -6.24 13.44
C TYR A 353 12.83 -6.64 14.84
N LYS A 354 11.93 -6.88 15.81
CA LYS A 354 12.31 -7.42 17.14
C LYS A 354 12.91 -8.82 17.09
N ALA A 355 12.55 -9.63 16.09
CA ALA A 355 13.11 -10.95 15.85
C ALA A 355 14.46 -10.91 15.10
N GLY A 356 14.97 -9.71 14.76
CA GLY A 356 16.22 -9.52 14.04
C GLY A 356 16.07 -9.43 12.52
N GLY A 357 14.84 -9.32 12.01
CA GLY A 357 14.60 -8.99 10.60
C GLY A 357 15.09 -7.58 10.25
N THR A 358 15.30 -7.36 8.97
CA THR A 358 15.83 -6.12 8.38
C THR A 358 14.92 -5.64 7.25
N ILE A 359 15.15 -4.42 6.76
CA ILE A 359 14.43 -3.92 5.56
C ILE A 359 14.71 -4.84 4.35
N ALA A 360 15.90 -5.44 4.26
CA ALA A 360 16.31 -6.28 3.13
C ALA A 360 15.60 -7.65 3.08
N ASP A 361 15.07 -8.12 4.22
CA ASP A 361 14.34 -9.39 4.34
C ASP A 361 12.85 -9.20 4.68
N TRP A 362 12.34 -7.97 4.57
CA TRP A 362 10.95 -7.66 4.85
C TRP A 362 10.01 -8.32 3.81
N PRO A 363 9.12 -9.25 4.21
CA PRO A 363 8.42 -10.12 3.27
C PRO A 363 7.03 -9.61 2.86
N GLY A 364 6.68 -8.36 3.18
CA GLY A 364 5.34 -7.82 2.95
C GLY A 364 4.34 -8.10 4.08
N TYR A 365 3.35 -7.21 4.22
CA TYR A 365 2.32 -7.37 5.25
C TYR A 365 1.53 -8.66 5.14
N ALA A 366 1.26 -9.16 3.93
CA ALA A 366 0.50 -10.40 3.76
C ALA A 366 1.17 -11.58 4.49
N LYS A 367 2.49 -11.72 4.35
CA LYS A 367 3.28 -12.77 5.02
C LYS A 367 3.40 -12.54 6.51
N LEU A 368 3.70 -11.30 6.92
CA LEU A 368 3.81 -10.95 8.34
C LEU A 368 2.48 -11.22 9.08
N ILE A 369 1.36 -10.78 8.51
CA ILE A 369 0.02 -11.02 9.05
C ILE A 369 -0.33 -12.50 9.02
N GLN A 370 -0.01 -13.23 7.95
CA GLN A 370 -0.26 -14.68 7.88
C GLN A 370 0.46 -15.42 9.01
N ARG A 371 1.74 -15.09 9.26
CA ARG A 371 2.52 -15.63 10.38
C ARG A 371 1.84 -15.34 11.71
N GLU A 372 1.38 -14.11 11.90
CA GLU A 372 0.68 -13.71 13.11
C GLU A 372 -0.59 -14.52 13.31
N LEU A 373 -1.47 -14.57 12.31
CA LEU A 373 -2.74 -15.31 12.38
C LEU A 373 -2.53 -16.81 12.58
N THR A 374 -1.50 -17.40 11.99
CA THR A 374 -1.16 -18.82 12.21
C THR A 374 -0.68 -19.05 13.64
N ALA A 375 0.13 -18.15 14.19
CA ALA A 375 0.67 -18.27 15.55
C ALA A 375 -0.36 -17.99 16.64
N SER A 376 -1.22 -16.99 16.46
CA SER A 376 -2.12 -16.47 17.50
C SER A 376 -3.58 -16.95 17.37
N GLU A 377 -4.01 -17.32 16.16
CA GLU A 377 -5.44 -17.59 15.87
C GLU A 377 -5.69 -18.92 15.15
N GLY A 378 -4.65 -19.75 14.99
CA GLY A 378 -4.77 -21.08 14.38
C GLY A 378 -5.21 -21.03 12.92
N TYR A 379 -4.96 -19.91 12.23
CA TYR A 379 -5.23 -19.79 10.79
C TYR A 379 -4.43 -20.84 10.02
N CYS A 380 -5.16 -21.72 9.33
CA CYS A 380 -4.57 -22.72 8.45
C CYS A 380 -4.24 -22.10 7.10
N THR A 381 -2.95 -21.92 6.83
CA THR A 381 -2.48 -21.51 5.52
C THR A 381 -2.92 -22.53 4.46
N PRO A 382 -3.45 -22.08 3.30
CA PRO A 382 -3.70 -22.98 2.19
C PRO A 382 -2.40 -23.71 1.83
N ARG A 383 -2.45 -25.04 1.75
CA ARG A 383 -1.27 -25.81 1.31
C ARG A 383 -0.94 -25.43 -0.13
N SER A 384 0.32 -25.10 -0.37
CA SER A 384 0.86 -24.98 -1.72
C SER A 384 0.58 -26.27 -2.50
N GLN A 385 0.14 -26.14 -3.75
CA GLN A 385 -0.10 -27.30 -4.60
C GLN A 385 1.22 -28.01 -4.89
N SER A 386 1.34 -29.27 -4.47
CA SER A 386 2.48 -30.11 -4.84
C SER A 386 2.34 -30.57 -6.29
N ALA A 387 3.44 -30.54 -7.03
CA ALA A 387 3.50 -31.01 -8.41
C ALA A 387 4.64 -32.02 -8.59
N PRO A 388 4.59 -32.86 -9.64
CA PRO A 388 5.72 -33.70 -10.02
C PRO A 388 6.98 -32.87 -10.29
N ALA A 389 8.15 -33.45 -10.02
CA ALA A 389 9.41 -32.85 -10.43
C ALA A 389 9.46 -32.71 -11.96
N SER A 390 10.11 -31.65 -12.43
CA SER A 390 10.32 -31.36 -13.84
C SER A 390 11.81 -31.22 -14.11
N ASP A 391 12.28 -31.79 -15.22
CA ASP A 391 13.68 -31.73 -15.64
C ASP A 391 14.08 -30.32 -16.14
N HIS A 392 13.10 -29.42 -16.33
CA HIS A 392 13.32 -28.01 -16.69
C HIS A 392 13.64 -27.11 -15.49
N PHE A 393 13.60 -27.67 -14.27
CA PHE A 393 13.83 -26.92 -13.03
C PHE A 393 14.89 -27.64 -12.17
N VAL A 394 15.64 -26.86 -11.41
CA VAL A 394 16.62 -27.32 -10.43
C VAL A 394 15.95 -27.44 -9.06
N ALA A 395 16.15 -28.57 -8.40
CA ALA A 395 15.55 -28.83 -7.09
C ALA A 395 16.37 -28.19 -5.95
N HIS A 396 15.72 -27.37 -5.14
CA HIS A 396 16.25 -26.76 -3.93
C HIS A 396 15.46 -27.24 -2.71
N ARG A 397 16.18 -27.68 -1.68
CA ARG A 397 15.54 -28.11 -0.43
C ARG A 397 15.50 -26.95 0.55
N LEU A 398 14.30 -26.48 0.81
CA LEU A 398 14.00 -25.48 1.84
C LEU A 398 13.55 -26.20 3.13
N ASP A 399 13.37 -25.45 4.21
CA ASP A 399 13.07 -26.03 5.53
C ASP A 399 11.78 -26.87 5.55
N ASP A 400 10.74 -26.42 4.86
CA ASP A 400 9.41 -27.02 4.87
C ASP A 400 8.96 -27.60 3.51
N CYS A 401 9.72 -27.35 2.44
CA CYS A 401 9.37 -27.78 1.10
C CYS A 401 10.58 -28.04 0.17
N CYS A 402 10.31 -28.64 -0.98
CA CYS A 402 11.27 -28.72 -2.08
C CYS A 402 10.79 -27.76 -3.16
N LEU A 403 11.51 -26.66 -3.34
CA LEU A 403 11.23 -25.67 -4.38
C LEU A 403 11.98 -26.06 -5.66
N MET A 404 11.30 -26.01 -6.80
CA MET A 404 11.91 -26.25 -8.12
C MET A 404 12.09 -24.90 -8.81
N VAL A 405 13.32 -24.54 -9.17
CA VAL A 405 13.69 -23.20 -9.69
C VAL A 405 14.20 -23.32 -11.13
N SER A 406 13.67 -22.54 -12.06
CA SER A 406 14.14 -22.53 -13.44
C SER A 406 15.43 -21.70 -13.57
N ASP A 407 16.17 -21.90 -14.65
CA ASP A 407 17.11 -20.86 -15.11
C ASP A 407 16.32 -19.58 -15.49
N LEU A 408 17.01 -18.44 -15.65
CA LEU A 408 16.39 -17.21 -16.13
C LEU A 408 15.78 -17.42 -17.52
N ILE A 409 14.55 -16.95 -17.69
CA ILE A 409 13.80 -17.07 -18.94
C ILE A 409 14.49 -16.26 -20.04
N THR A 410 14.72 -16.89 -21.19
CA THR A 410 15.43 -16.25 -22.30
C THR A 410 14.52 -15.39 -23.17
N ILE A 411 15.13 -14.52 -23.98
CA ILE A 411 14.44 -13.75 -25.03
C ILE A 411 13.70 -14.71 -25.97
N GLU A 412 14.33 -15.82 -26.39
CA GLU A 412 13.71 -16.83 -27.25
C GLU A 412 12.42 -17.42 -26.63
N GLU A 413 12.51 -17.84 -25.37
CA GLU A 413 11.38 -18.46 -24.65
C GLU A 413 10.22 -17.50 -24.48
N PHE A 414 10.51 -16.23 -24.21
CA PHE A 414 9.48 -15.21 -24.03
C PHE A 414 8.87 -14.78 -25.37
N SER A 415 9.66 -14.62 -26.44
CA SER A 415 9.15 -14.32 -27.77
C SER A 415 8.20 -15.41 -28.27
N ALA A 416 8.51 -16.69 -28.03
CA ALA A 416 7.60 -17.79 -28.35
C ALA A 416 6.27 -17.71 -27.57
N PHE A 417 6.30 -17.22 -26.33
CA PHE A 417 5.09 -16.94 -25.56
C PHE A 417 4.29 -15.78 -26.16
N GLU A 418 4.93 -14.66 -26.53
CA GLU A 418 4.24 -13.52 -27.16
C GLU A 418 3.55 -13.93 -28.46
N ASP A 419 4.27 -14.66 -29.32
CA ASP A 419 3.77 -15.14 -30.61
C ASP A 419 2.55 -16.08 -30.48
N SER A 420 2.44 -16.80 -29.36
CA SER A 420 1.38 -17.79 -29.16
C SER A 420 0.18 -17.28 -28.35
N SER A 421 0.28 -16.11 -27.70
CA SER A 421 -0.70 -15.64 -26.70
C SER A 421 -1.34 -14.28 -27.01
N ASP A 422 -0.91 -13.57 -28.05
CA ASP A 422 -1.27 -12.18 -28.34
C ASP A 422 -1.01 -11.21 -27.15
N TRP A 423 -0.11 -11.59 -26.23
CA TRP A 423 0.06 -10.91 -24.94
C TRP A 423 0.41 -9.42 -25.11
N SER A 424 1.27 -9.05 -26.07
CA SER A 424 1.67 -7.66 -26.27
C SER A 424 0.45 -6.75 -26.54
N SER A 425 -0.50 -7.21 -27.36
CA SER A 425 -1.74 -6.46 -27.64
C SER A 425 -2.67 -6.42 -26.42
N ILE A 426 -2.79 -7.53 -25.69
CA ILE A 426 -3.60 -7.62 -24.47
C ILE A 426 -3.08 -6.66 -23.40
N ARG A 427 -1.76 -6.63 -23.21
CA ARG A 427 -1.04 -5.80 -22.24
C ARG A 427 -1.29 -4.32 -22.50
N GLU A 428 -1.09 -3.84 -23.73
CA GLU A 428 -1.34 -2.44 -24.12
C GLU A 428 -2.80 -2.01 -23.87
N ALA A 429 -3.76 -2.85 -24.28
CA ALA A 429 -5.17 -2.56 -24.07
C ALA A 429 -5.54 -2.47 -22.57
N ARG A 430 -4.94 -3.32 -21.73
CA ARG A 430 -5.18 -3.32 -20.28
C ARG A 430 -4.52 -2.13 -19.58
N ALA A 431 -3.30 -1.79 -19.94
CA ALA A 431 -2.63 -0.59 -19.42
C ALA A 431 -3.41 0.68 -19.77
N CYS A 432 -3.84 0.82 -21.03
CA CYS A 432 -4.68 1.93 -21.46
C CYS A 432 -5.97 2.03 -20.64
N LYS A 433 -6.65 0.89 -20.41
CA LYS A 433 -7.85 0.84 -19.56
C LYS A 433 -7.57 1.20 -18.11
N ALA A 434 -6.38 0.88 -17.61
CA ALA A 434 -5.92 1.23 -16.27
C ALA A 434 -5.39 2.66 -16.16
N GLY A 435 -5.34 3.42 -17.26
CA GLY A 435 -4.85 4.80 -17.29
C GLY A 435 -3.32 4.94 -17.41
N TYR A 436 -2.64 3.86 -17.80
CA TYR A 436 -1.19 3.84 -17.97
C TYR A 436 -0.80 3.81 -19.46
N VAL A 437 0.34 4.41 -19.77
CA VAL A 437 1.03 4.27 -21.05
C VAL A 437 2.26 3.40 -20.78
N ILE A 438 2.39 2.33 -21.56
CA ILE A 438 3.48 1.34 -21.42
C ILE A 438 4.24 1.24 -22.74
N ASP A 439 5.56 1.08 -22.65
CA ASP A 439 6.41 0.89 -23.84
C ASP A 439 6.36 -0.55 -24.33
N GLY A 440 6.62 -0.74 -25.63
CA GLY A 440 6.70 -2.06 -26.25
C GLY A 440 7.95 -2.85 -25.83
N LEU A 441 7.83 -4.17 -25.70
CA LEU A 441 8.92 -5.05 -25.26
C LEU A 441 9.97 -5.33 -26.35
N SER A 442 9.58 -5.21 -27.63
CA SER A 442 10.44 -5.59 -28.77
C SER A 442 11.70 -4.73 -28.91
N GLY A 443 11.63 -3.45 -28.56
CA GLY A 443 12.80 -2.56 -28.57
C GLY A 443 13.82 -2.87 -27.47
N MET A 444 13.38 -3.52 -26.39
CA MET A 444 14.20 -3.82 -25.21
C MET A 444 14.89 -5.19 -25.29
N ASN A 445 14.35 -6.11 -26.09
CA ASN A 445 14.85 -7.48 -26.22
C ASN A 445 15.49 -7.73 -27.59
N THR A 446 16.44 -6.86 -27.97
CA THR A 446 17.18 -6.96 -29.26
C THR A 446 18.56 -7.61 -29.12
N ASP A 447 18.93 -8.00 -27.91
CA ASP A 447 20.13 -8.77 -27.61
C ASP A 447 19.96 -10.26 -28.03
N PRO A 448 21.04 -11.06 -28.07
CA PRO A 448 20.96 -12.46 -28.51
C PRO A 448 19.90 -13.29 -27.77
N ASP A 449 19.14 -14.09 -28.52
CA ASP A 449 18.00 -14.91 -28.08
C ASP A 449 18.25 -15.78 -26.84
N SER A 450 19.49 -16.20 -26.61
CA SER A 450 19.91 -17.01 -25.45
C SER A 450 20.03 -16.23 -24.13
N LEU A 451 19.99 -14.89 -24.17
CA LEU A 451 20.13 -14.05 -22.98
C LEU A 451 18.80 -13.85 -22.26
N PRO A 452 18.82 -13.47 -20.97
CA PRO A 452 17.60 -13.24 -20.20
C PRO A 452 16.74 -12.13 -20.78
N VAL A 453 15.43 -12.35 -20.81
CA VAL A 453 14.46 -11.37 -21.28
C VAL A 453 14.28 -10.22 -20.28
N SER A 454 14.17 -8.99 -20.79
CA SER A 454 13.74 -7.82 -20.02
C SER A 454 12.24 -7.61 -20.17
N VAL A 455 11.53 -7.68 -19.05
CA VAL A 455 10.06 -7.63 -19.01
C VAL A 455 9.57 -6.87 -17.79
N THR A 456 8.31 -6.44 -17.81
CA THR A 456 7.66 -5.93 -16.59
C THR A 456 7.21 -7.09 -15.70
N TRP A 457 6.86 -6.78 -14.44
CA TRP A 457 6.33 -7.80 -13.54
C TRP A 457 5.04 -8.45 -14.08
N LEU A 458 4.19 -7.66 -14.75
CA LEU A 458 2.96 -8.15 -15.38
C LEU A 458 3.26 -9.23 -16.42
N ASP A 459 4.28 -9.01 -17.25
CA ASP A 459 4.70 -9.93 -18.29
C ASP A 459 5.21 -11.26 -17.71
N ALA A 460 6.00 -11.18 -16.63
CA ALA A 460 6.52 -12.36 -15.93
C ALA A 460 5.38 -13.21 -15.32
N VAL A 461 4.35 -12.57 -14.75
CA VAL A 461 3.16 -13.26 -14.23
C VAL A 461 2.33 -13.88 -15.36
N ALA A 462 2.15 -13.17 -16.48
CA ALA A 462 1.43 -13.69 -17.64
C ALA A 462 2.14 -14.91 -18.24
N TYR A 463 3.48 -14.86 -18.32
CA TYR A 463 4.30 -15.99 -18.75
C TYR A 463 4.14 -17.19 -17.81
N CYS A 464 4.19 -16.99 -16.49
CA CYS A 464 3.93 -18.05 -15.52
C CYS A 464 2.56 -18.70 -15.76
N LYS A 465 1.52 -17.90 -16.03
CA LYS A 465 0.19 -18.44 -16.30
C LYS A 465 0.13 -19.27 -17.58
N ASP A 466 0.76 -18.78 -18.64
CA ASP A 466 0.82 -19.52 -19.90
C ASP A 466 1.58 -20.84 -19.73
N TYR A 467 2.72 -20.80 -19.04
CA TYR A 467 3.51 -21.99 -18.73
C TYR A 467 2.70 -23.01 -17.91
N GLU A 468 1.96 -22.57 -16.89
CA GLU A 468 1.04 -23.41 -16.11
C GLU A 468 -0.03 -24.06 -17.01
N LYS A 469 -0.63 -23.30 -17.94
CA LYS A 469 -1.63 -23.83 -18.87
C LYS A 469 -1.06 -24.91 -19.80
N ARG A 470 0.17 -24.70 -20.31
CA ARG A 470 0.82 -25.63 -21.24
C ARG A 470 1.31 -26.91 -20.56
N THR A 471 1.82 -26.80 -19.34
CA THR A 471 2.50 -27.90 -18.65
C THR A 471 1.66 -28.57 -17.57
N GLY A 472 0.64 -27.88 -17.05
CA GLY A 472 -0.11 -28.29 -15.86
C GLY A 472 0.64 -28.11 -14.54
N LEU A 473 1.86 -27.54 -14.56
CA LEU A 473 2.66 -27.28 -13.36
C LEU A 473 2.24 -25.95 -12.71
N PRO A 474 2.06 -25.90 -11.38
CA PRO A 474 1.64 -24.70 -10.64
C PRO A 474 2.83 -23.75 -10.45
N VAL A 475 3.35 -23.19 -11.54
CA VAL A 475 4.51 -22.30 -11.54
C VAL A 475 4.14 -20.89 -11.07
N ARG A 476 5.11 -20.18 -10.49
CA ARG A 476 5.01 -18.78 -10.07
C ARG A 476 6.40 -18.17 -9.95
N LEU A 477 6.45 -16.86 -9.75
CA LEU A 477 7.67 -16.17 -9.30
C LEU A 477 8.07 -16.65 -7.89
N MET A 478 9.37 -16.62 -7.59
CA MET A 478 9.88 -16.88 -6.24
C MET A 478 9.52 -15.74 -5.30
N THR A 479 9.30 -16.04 -4.02
CA THR A 479 9.19 -15.01 -2.98
C THR A 479 10.57 -14.50 -2.56
N VAL A 480 10.63 -13.35 -1.87
CA VAL A 480 11.87 -12.81 -1.27
C VAL A 480 12.56 -13.84 -0.39
N GLU A 481 11.82 -14.50 0.50
CA GLU A 481 12.36 -15.49 1.44
C GLU A 481 12.92 -16.73 0.74
N GLU A 482 12.28 -17.17 -0.35
CA GLU A 482 12.75 -18.28 -1.18
C GLU A 482 13.99 -17.88 -1.96
N TRP A 483 13.99 -16.69 -2.57
CA TRP A 483 15.13 -16.18 -3.32
C TRP A 483 16.37 -16.05 -2.44
N GLN A 484 16.24 -15.54 -1.21
CA GLN A 484 17.36 -15.43 -0.27
C GLN A 484 17.98 -16.78 0.12
N GLN A 485 17.17 -17.86 0.16
CA GLN A 485 17.66 -19.20 0.47
C GLN A 485 18.31 -19.90 -0.74
N VAL A 486 17.89 -19.54 -1.95
CA VAL A 486 18.34 -20.18 -3.20
C VAL A 486 19.52 -19.43 -3.82
N ALA A 487 19.46 -18.09 -3.80
CA ALA A 487 20.44 -17.24 -4.47
C ALA A 487 21.81 -17.37 -3.79
N PRO A 488 22.89 -17.57 -4.56
CA PRO A 488 24.23 -17.61 -4.00
C PRO A 488 24.60 -16.25 -3.39
N PRO A 489 25.45 -16.22 -2.35
CA PRO A 489 25.98 -14.96 -1.83
C PRO A 489 26.77 -14.24 -2.92
N SER A 490 26.77 -12.90 -2.86
CA SER A 490 27.53 -12.12 -3.82
C SER A 490 29.02 -12.48 -3.76
N PRO A 491 29.68 -12.72 -4.91
CA PRO A 491 31.11 -12.94 -4.94
C PRO A 491 31.93 -11.67 -4.66
N GLU A 492 31.31 -10.48 -4.68
CA GLU A 492 31.95 -9.21 -4.41
C GLU A 492 31.43 -8.62 -3.09
N ASP A 493 32.33 -8.00 -2.32
CA ASP A 493 32.00 -7.39 -1.04
C ASP A 493 31.55 -5.94 -1.22
N PHE A 494 30.27 -5.74 -1.54
CA PHE A 494 29.69 -4.41 -1.75
C PHE A 494 29.66 -3.54 -0.49
N SER A 495 29.85 -4.11 0.71
CA SER A 495 29.94 -3.34 1.96
C SER A 495 31.16 -2.42 2.02
N LYS A 496 32.16 -2.65 1.14
CA LYS A 496 33.37 -1.85 1.00
C LYS A 496 33.27 -0.75 -0.07
N VAL A 497 32.15 -0.65 -0.77
CA VAL A 497 31.93 0.41 -1.75
C VAL A 497 31.68 1.71 -0.98
N GLU A 498 32.64 2.64 -1.02
CA GLU A 498 32.44 4.00 -0.52
C GLU A 498 31.33 4.69 -1.35
N LEU A 499 30.09 4.65 -0.85
CA LEU A 499 28.93 5.34 -1.44
C LEU A 499 29.08 6.87 -1.44
N THR A 500 30.01 7.39 -0.64
CA THR A 500 30.27 8.82 -0.47
C THR A 500 31.68 9.18 -0.91
N ARG A 501 31.84 9.60 -2.17
CA ARG A 501 32.92 10.52 -2.53
C ARG A 501 32.37 11.93 -2.56
N SER A 502 33.09 12.86 -1.94
CA SER A 502 32.88 14.30 -2.17
C SER A 502 33.03 14.57 -3.66
N LEU A 503 31.90 14.83 -4.31
CA LEU A 503 31.79 14.94 -5.75
C LEU A 503 32.25 16.33 -6.20
N ARG A 504 33.52 16.47 -6.60
CA ARG A 504 33.93 17.58 -7.48
C ARG A 504 33.55 17.20 -8.91
N VAL A 505 32.34 17.55 -9.30
CA VAL A 505 31.85 17.36 -10.67
C VAL A 505 32.00 18.67 -11.40
N LYS A 506 32.46 18.63 -12.66
CA LYS A 506 32.47 19.83 -13.50
C LYS A 506 31.03 20.23 -13.83
N PRO A 507 30.73 21.52 -14.01
CA PRO A 507 29.41 21.94 -14.48
C PRO A 507 29.02 21.19 -15.77
N GLY A 508 27.91 20.45 -15.71
CA GLY A 508 27.38 19.67 -16.84
C GLY A 508 27.76 18.19 -16.89
N GLU A 509 28.58 17.69 -15.95
CA GLU A 509 28.83 16.25 -15.80
C GLU A 509 27.93 15.67 -14.69
N LEU A 510 27.52 14.40 -14.82
CA LEU A 510 26.92 13.63 -13.73
C LEU A 510 28.02 12.85 -13.00
N PRO A 511 27.94 12.71 -11.66
CA PRO A 511 28.86 11.87 -10.93
C PRO A 511 28.74 10.41 -11.34
N ASP A 512 29.87 9.71 -11.53
CA ASP A 512 29.86 8.27 -11.71
C ASP A 512 29.48 7.59 -10.38
N ASP A 513 28.47 6.72 -10.42
CA ASP A 513 28.10 5.81 -9.35
C ASP A 513 29.27 4.83 -9.08
N PRO A 514 29.77 4.78 -7.83
CA PRO A 514 30.93 3.98 -7.45
C PRO A 514 30.72 2.47 -7.59
N ILE A 515 29.46 1.99 -7.61
CA ILE A 515 29.13 0.57 -7.85
C ILE A 515 29.53 0.20 -9.28
N TYR A 516 29.14 1.00 -10.27
CA TYR A 516 29.43 0.74 -11.68
C TYR A 516 30.87 1.04 -12.09
N ALA A 517 31.57 1.90 -11.35
CA ALA A 517 33.01 2.13 -11.57
C ALA A 517 33.86 0.90 -11.19
N GLN A 518 33.36 0.06 -10.28
CA GLN A 518 34.07 -1.14 -9.81
C GLN A 518 33.69 -2.40 -10.58
N MET A 519 32.48 -2.44 -11.15
CA MET A 519 32.09 -3.48 -12.09
C MET A 519 32.82 -3.29 -13.42
N ARG A 520 33.32 -4.40 -13.99
CA ARG A 520 33.90 -4.40 -15.35
C ARG A 520 32.99 -5.05 -16.38
N TRP A 521 31.85 -5.58 -15.94
CA TRP A 521 30.89 -6.36 -16.70
C TRP A 521 29.47 -5.95 -16.27
N GLY A 522 28.49 -6.16 -17.13
CA GLY A 522 27.09 -5.84 -16.82
C GLY A 522 26.34 -5.43 -18.07
N ILE A 523 25.58 -4.35 -17.98
CA ILE A 523 24.83 -3.81 -19.11
C ILE A 523 25.38 -2.41 -19.42
N VAL A 524 25.57 -2.16 -20.70
CA VAL A 524 26.26 -0.99 -21.25
C VAL A 524 25.35 -0.16 -22.13
N GLY A 525 25.50 1.17 -22.04
CA GLY A 525 24.87 2.09 -22.99
C GLY A 525 25.62 2.15 -24.31
N GLY A 526 25.00 2.83 -25.29
CA GLY A 526 25.65 3.16 -26.57
C GLY A 526 26.91 4.01 -26.44
N ASP A 527 27.12 4.66 -25.29
CA ASP A 527 28.32 5.41 -24.91
C ASP A 527 29.43 4.52 -24.32
N GLY A 528 29.18 3.21 -24.19
CA GLY A 528 30.11 2.24 -23.61
C GLY A 528 30.23 2.31 -22.08
N ARG A 529 29.39 3.10 -21.41
CA ARG A 529 29.38 3.21 -19.95
C ARG A 529 28.40 2.20 -19.34
N LEU A 530 28.73 1.72 -18.15
CA LEU A 530 27.94 0.73 -17.42
C LEU A 530 26.79 1.37 -16.64
N GLY A 531 25.63 0.73 -16.68
CA GLY A 531 24.57 1.01 -15.70
C GLY A 531 24.10 2.46 -15.66
N GLY A 532 23.93 2.97 -14.43
CA GLY A 532 23.58 4.35 -14.13
C GLY A 532 24.61 5.40 -14.54
N ASN A 533 25.84 5.01 -14.93
CA ASN A 533 26.85 5.96 -15.42
C ASN A 533 26.65 6.30 -16.91
N SER A 534 25.80 5.55 -17.61
CA SER A 534 25.46 5.79 -19.01
C SER A 534 24.41 6.88 -19.13
N THR A 535 24.64 7.86 -20.00
CA THR A 535 23.60 8.89 -20.25
C THR A 535 22.38 8.31 -20.95
N HIS A 536 22.52 7.14 -21.59
CA HIS A 536 21.40 6.42 -22.22
C HIS A 536 20.39 5.92 -21.19
N CYS A 537 20.76 5.76 -19.92
CA CYS A 537 19.81 5.38 -18.88
C CYS A 537 18.85 6.53 -18.49
N HIS A 538 19.12 7.75 -18.98
CA HIS A 538 18.34 8.95 -18.69
C HIS A 538 17.65 9.56 -19.92
N HIS A 539 17.84 8.96 -21.11
CA HIS A 539 17.24 9.45 -22.35
C HIS A 539 16.07 8.56 -22.79
N PRO A 540 14.95 9.14 -23.27
CA PRO A 540 13.81 8.37 -23.78
C PRO A 540 14.16 7.39 -24.90
N ASP A 541 15.15 7.75 -25.72
CA ASP A 541 15.65 6.92 -26.84
C ASP A 541 16.92 6.14 -26.47
N GLY A 542 17.30 6.15 -25.20
CA GLY A 542 18.51 5.49 -24.74
C GLY A 542 18.33 3.98 -24.67
N ILE A 543 19.25 3.24 -25.30
CA ILE A 543 19.24 1.78 -25.31
C ILE A 543 20.43 1.27 -24.50
N LEU A 544 20.15 0.27 -23.66
CA LEU A 544 21.11 -0.42 -22.82
C LEU A 544 21.11 -1.89 -23.24
N ARG A 545 22.30 -2.51 -23.27
CA ARG A 545 22.51 -3.85 -23.83
C ARG A 545 23.40 -4.68 -22.93
N TYR A 546 23.19 -5.99 -22.91
CA TYR A 546 24.09 -6.90 -22.22
C TYR A 546 25.51 -6.79 -22.78
N ALA A 547 26.50 -6.61 -21.91
CA ALA A 547 27.90 -6.65 -22.31
C ALA A 547 28.29 -8.08 -22.72
N PRO A 548 29.26 -8.26 -23.64
CA PRO A 548 29.71 -9.58 -24.10
C PRO A 548 30.24 -10.51 -23.00
N ASP A 549 30.65 -9.96 -21.85
CA ASP A 549 31.33 -10.62 -20.75
C ASP A 549 30.45 -10.72 -19.49
N LEU A 550 29.20 -11.15 -19.64
CA LEU A 550 28.29 -11.36 -18.50
C LEU A 550 28.86 -12.37 -17.48
N ARG A 551 28.74 -12.02 -16.20
CA ARG A 551 29.15 -12.88 -15.09
C ARG A 551 27.94 -13.59 -14.50
N TRP A 552 28.05 -14.90 -14.40
CA TRP A 552 27.04 -15.77 -13.82
C TRP A 552 27.54 -16.37 -12.51
N THR A 553 26.65 -16.47 -11.54
CA THR A 553 26.84 -17.24 -10.30
C THR A 553 25.91 -18.43 -10.31
N VAL A 554 26.31 -19.51 -9.64
CA VAL A 554 25.54 -20.75 -9.58
C VAL A 554 25.25 -21.04 -8.11
N SER A 555 23.98 -21.32 -7.82
CA SER A 555 23.55 -21.80 -6.51
C SER A 555 24.19 -23.16 -6.18
N LYS A 556 24.07 -23.60 -4.92
CA LYS A 556 24.64 -24.87 -4.47
C LYS A 556 24.08 -26.07 -5.24
N GLU A 557 22.81 -26.03 -5.65
CA GLU A 557 22.14 -27.12 -6.34
C GLU A 557 22.20 -27.00 -7.88
N GLY A 558 22.68 -25.87 -8.42
CA GLY A 558 22.99 -25.74 -9.85
C GLY A 558 22.20 -24.71 -10.66
N ALA A 559 21.23 -24.00 -10.06
CA ALA A 559 20.50 -22.91 -10.72
C ALA A 559 21.40 -21.69 -10.96
N LYS A 560 21.30 -21.05 -12.13
CA LYS A 560 22.13 -19.90 -12.53
C LYS A 560 21.48 -18.57 -12.22
N PHE A 561 22.29 -17.62 -11.76
CA PHE A 561 21.91 -16.25 -11.42
C PHE A 561 22.83 -15.26 -12.14
N LEU A 562 22.26 -14.17 -12.67
CA LEU A 562 23.03 -13.16 -13.40
C LEU A 562 23.61 -12.13 -12.42
N CYS A 563 24.92 -12.14 -12.24
CA CYS A 563 25.62 -11.28 -11.30
C CYS A 563 26.01 -9.94 -11.96
N ALA A 564 25.01 -9.11 -12.26
CA ALA A 564 25.19 -7.75 -12.80
C ALA A 564 24.37 -6.70 -12.00
N SER A 565 25.00 -5.59 -11.59
CA SER A 565 24.24 -4.46 -11.02
C SER A 565 23.34 -3.82 -12.06
N GLY A 566 22.14 -3.42 -11.66
CA GLY A 566 21.11 -2.91 -12.56
C GLY A 566 20.30 -4.00 -13.27
N VAL A 567 20.56 -5.28 -12.97
CA VAL A 567 19.67 -6.40 -13.30
C VAL A 567 18.86 -6.77 -12.07
N GLY A 568 17.54 -6.74 -12.20
CA GLY A 568 16.59 -7.21 -11.21
C GLY A 568 15.89 -8.49 -11.67
N GLU A 569 15.78 -9.47 -10.78
CA GLU A 569 14.94 -10.66 -10.94
C GLU A 569 13.60 -10.41 -10.26
N TRP A 570 12.49 -10.49 -10.99
CA TRP A 570 11.16 -10.25 -10.45
C TRP A 570 10.75 -11.33 -9.43
N LEU A 571 10.20 -10.89 -8.30
CA LEU A 571 9.70 -11.74 -7.23
C LEU A 571 8.17 -11.70 -7.15
N ALA A 572 7.58 -12.66 -6.45
CA ALA A 572 6.13 -12.78 -6.29
C ALA A 572 5.55 -11.68 -5.40
N ASP A 573 6.33 -11.15 -4.46
CA ASP A 573 5.90 -10.20 -3.44
C ASP A 573 5.50 -8.86 -4.09
N PHE A 574 4.21 -8.52 -3.93
CA PHE A 574 3.56 -7.36 -4.54
C PHE A 574 2.70 -6.61 -3.51
N GLN A 575 2.85 -5.29 -3.46
CA GLN A 575 2.07 -4.44 -2.57
C GLN A 575 1.82 -3.05 -3.17
N ASN A 576 0.59 -2.55 -3.07
CA ASN A 576 0.21 -1.19 -3.45
C ASN A 576 0.61 -0.76 -4.87
N GLY A 577 0.67 -1.69 -5.82
CA GLY A 577 1.10 -1.40 -7.20
C GLY A 577 2.61 -1.52 -7.43
N PHE A 578 3.37 -1.93 -6.43
CA PHE A 578 4.81 -2.15 -6.49
C PHE A 578 5.13 -3.64 -6.37
N ALA A 579 6.00 -4.13 -7.23
CA ALA A 579 6.51 -5.49 -7.15
C ALA A 579 7.98 -5.48 -6.77
N THR A 580 8.38 -6.47 -5.98
CA THR A 580 9.76 -6.60 -5.49
C THR A 580 10.63 -7.24 -6.57
N PHE A 581 11.89 -6.80 -6.64
CA PHE A 581 12.92 -7.46 -7.44
C PHE A 581 14.17 -7.66 -6.59
N ALA A 582 14.99 -8.64 -6.96
CA ALA A 582 16.25 -8.92 -6.31
C ALA A 582 17.42 -8.83 -7.29
N CYS A 583 18.58 -8.40 -6.80
CA CYS A 583 19.79 -8.33 -7.59
C CYS A 583 20.83 -9.30 -7.03
N ALA A 584 21.17 -10.34 -7.81
CA ALA A 584 22.16 -11.32 -7.40
C ALA A 584 23.56 -10.70 -7.20
N ALA A 585 23.88 -9.61 -7.91
CA ALA A 585 25.14 -8.90 -7.72
C ALA A 585 25.23 -8.26 -6.33
N THR A 586 24.23 -7.49 -5.90
CA THR A 586 24.27 -6.85 -4.58
C THR A 586 23.82 -7.79 -3.44
N HIS A 587 23.24 -8.95 -3.80
CA HIS A 587 22.58 -9.88 -2.88
C HIS A 587 21.51 -9.18 -2.02
N GLN A 588 20.81 -8.23 -2.63
CA GLN A 588 19.76 -7.44 -2.00
C GLN A 588 18.45 -7.64 -2.75
N SER A 589 17.38 -7.80 -1.97
CA SER A 589 16.04 -7.49 -2.42
C SER A 589 15.83 -5.99 -2.27
N LEU A 590 15.41 -5.31 -3.34
CA LEU A 590 15.23 -3.86 -3.34
C LEU A 590 13.74 -3.51 -3.26
N VAL A 591 13.44 -2.42 -2.55
CA VAL A 591 12.09 -1.85 -2.44
C VAL A 591 11.55 -1.60 -3.85
N GLY A 592 10.39 -2.20 -4.14
CA GLY A 592 9.87 -2.42 -5.48
C GLY A 592 9.72 -1.19 -6.37
N GLY A 593 9.63 -1.44 -7.68
CA GLY A 593 9.23 -0.46 -8.69
C GLY A 593 7.74 -0.58 -9.03
N PRO A 594 7.11 0.48 -9.57
CA PRO A 594 5.74 0.39 -10.08
C PRO A 594 5.66 -0.70 -11.16
N ILE A 595 4.62 -1.53 -11.11
CA ILE A 595 4.41 -2.70 -12.00
C ILE A 595 4.47 -2.38 -13.49
N GLU A 596 4.18 -1.12 -13.85
CA GLU A 596 4.16 -0.62 -15.22
C GLU A 596 5.46 0.04 -15.66
N ARG A 597 6.33 0.49 -14.73
CA ARG A 597 7.27 1.58 -15.06
C ARG A 597 8.76 1.39 -14.84
N ASN A 598 9.22 0.28 -14.28
CA ASN A 598 10.66 0.04 -14.22
C ASN A 598 10.95 -1.33 -14.82
N MET A 599 11.67 -1.37 -15.95
CA MET A 599 12.69 -2.36 -16.33
C MET A 599 12.98 -2.27 -17.83
N HIS A 600 13.68 -1.20 -18.22
CA HIS A 600 14.71 -1.32 -19.24
C HIS A 600 15.77 -2.30 -18.69
N PRO A 601 16.41 -3.14 -19.52
CA PRO A 601 17.62 -3.81 -19.05
C PRO A 601 18.61 -2.69 -18.70
N VAL A 602 18.86 -2.47 -17.41
CA VAL A 602 19.43 -1.24 -16.79
C VAL A 602 18.49 -0.07 -16.62
N CYS A 603 18.11 0.15 -15.37
CA CYS A 603 18.49 1.38 -14.68
C CYS A 603 18.74 1.00 -13.23
N SER A 604 19.95 1.23 -12.73
CA SER A 604 20.11 1.48 -11.29
C SER A 604 19.20 2.62 -10.90
N GLY A 605 18.57 2.46 -9.75
CA GLY A 605 17.87 3.54 -9.10
C GLY A 605 18.76 4.77 -8.98
N LEU A 606 18.25 5.89 -9.49
CA LEU A 606 18.23 7.10 -8.70
C LEU A 606 16.75 7.39 -8.48
N MET A 607 16.31 7.30 -7.21
CA MET A 607 15.27 8.20 -6.76
C MET A 607 15.76 9.61 -7.13
N ASN A 608 15.15 10.23 -8.14
CA ASN A 608 15.30 11.65 -8.33
C ASN A 608 14.07 12.34 -7.72
N PRO A 609 14.23 13.40 -6.91
CA PRO A 609 13.18 14.00 -6.08
C PRO A 609 12.12 14.81 -6.84
N ASP A 610 11.98 14.62 -8.15
CA ASP A 610 11.14 15.47 -9.00
C ASP A 610 9.98 14.68 -9.62
N THR A 611 8.98 14.39 -8.79
CA THR A 611 7.56 14.46 -9.17
C THR A 611 6.81 14.86 -7.90
N PRO A 612 5.85 15.79 -8.01
CA PRO A 612 5.63 16.94 -7.12
C PRO A 612 5.43 16.67 -5.62
#